data_AF-A0A0A9CWT9-F1
#
_entry.id   AF-A0A0A9CWT9-F1
#
_cell.length_a   1.000
_cell.length_b   1.000
_cell.length_c   1.000
_cell.angle_alpha   90.00
_cell.angle_beta   90.00
_cell.angle_gamma   90.00
#
_symmetry.space_group_name_H-M   'P 1'
#
loop_
_entity.id
_entity.type
_entity.pdbx_description
1 polymer ?
#
loop_
_entity_poly.entity_id
_entity_poly.type
_entity_poly.pdbx_seq_one_letter_code
_entity_poly.pdbx_strand_id
1 'polypeptide(L)'
;MSGLEKSILQDPRNQENFKPLENALASQSVFQLGLLLVLPMVMEVGLEKGFRTALGEFVIMQLQLASVFFTFQLGTKTHYYGRTILHGGAKYRPTGRGFVVYHAKFAENYRMYSRSHFVKGLELLILLVVYLAYGSSYRSSNLYLFVTFSIWFLVASWLFAPFIFNPSCFEWQKTVDDWTDWRKWMGNRGGIGMSVDQSWEAWWISEQEHLRKASIRALLLEIILSLRFLIYQYGIVYHLNIARRSKSILVYALSWLVMLLVLVVLKVRLQISFGLATSYA
;
A
#
# COMPACT_ATOMS: atom_id res chain seq x y z
N MET A 1 -27.79 10.45 13.93
CA MET A 1 -27.98 8.99 13.85
C MET A 1 -29.33 8.75 13.23
N SER A 2 -29.45 7.84 12.26
CA SER A 2 -30.78 7.38 11.85
C SER A 2 -31.42 6.61 13.01
N GLY A 3 -32.76 6.53 13.07
CA GLY A 3 -33.46 5.83 14.15
C GLY A 3 -33.02 4.36 14.28
N LEU A 4 -32.77 3.71 13.14
CA LEU A 4 -32.29 2.33 13.05
C LEU A 4 -30.85 2.15 13.56
N GLU A 5 -29.97 3.11 13.27
CA GLU A 5 -28.58 3.09 13.72
C GLU A 5 -28.49 3.23 15.24
N LYS A 6 -29.32 4.10 15.82
CA LYS A 6 -29.39 4.27 17.27
C LYS A 6 -29.95 3.01 17.95
N SER A 7 -30.97 2.37 17.38
CA SER A 7 -31.51 1.11 17.93
C SER A 7 -30.54 -0.06 17.82
N ILE A 8 -29.72 -0.12 16.76
CA ILE A 8 -28.69 -1.16 16.60
C ILE A 8 -27.54 -0.92 17.59
N LEU A 9 -27.02 0.31 17.73
CA LEU A 9 -25.90 0.60 18.62
C LEU A 9 -26.25 0.51 20.12
N GLN A 10 -27.52 0.71 20.47
CA GLN A 10 -28.01 0.62 21.85
C GLN A 10 -28.48 -0.80 22.24
N ASP A 11 -28.49 -1.75 21.31
CA ASP A 11 -28.80 -3.15 21.60
C ASP A 11 -27.60 -3.83 22.30
N PRO A 12 -27.75 -4.33 23.54
CA PRO A 12 -26.68 -5.02 24.27
C PRO A 12 -26.11 -6.23 23.52
N ARG A 13 -26.93 -6.89 22.68
CA ARG A 13 -26.50 -8.03 21.85
C ARG A 13 -25.45 -7.64 20.82
N ASN A 14 -25.42 -6.36 20.40
CA ASN A 14 -24.45 -5.89 19.43
C ASN A 14 -23.07 -5.60 20.03
N GLN A 15 -22.96 -5.34 21.34
CA GLN A 15 -21.65 -5.27 22.00
C GLN A 15 -20.96 -6.64 22.05
N GLU A 16 -21.72 -7.74 22.12
CA GLU A 16 -21.19 -9.10 21.97
C GLU A 16 -20.85 -9.47 20.52
N ASN A 17 -21.57 -8.92 19.53
CA ASN A 17 -21.36 -9.18 18.10
C ASN A 17 -20.05 -8.64 17.51
N PHE A 18 -19.32 -7.76 18.20
CA PHE A 18 -18.02 -7.27 17.71
C PHE A 18 -16.84 -8.18 18.04
N LYS A 19 -16.94 -9.04 19.06
CA LYS A 19 -15.86 -9.96 19.45
C LYS A 19 -15.45 -10.92 18.31
N PRO A 20 -16.38 -11.53 17.54
CA PRO A 20 -16.01 -12.35 16.39
C PRO A 20 -15.21 -11.57 15.34
N LEU A 21 -15.59 -10.31 15.08
CA LEU A 21 -14.88 -9.45 14.14
C LEU A 21 -13.48 -9.08 14.65
N GLU A 22 -13.36 -8.68 15.91
CA GLU A 22 -12.05 -8.43 16.54
C GLU A 22 -11.15 -9.66 16.46
N ASN A 23 -11.67 -10.85 16.78
CA ASN A 23 -10.91 -12.10 16.75
C ASN A 23 -10.47 -12.46 15.32
N ALA A 24 -11.33 -12.25 14.32
CA ALA A 24 -10.98 -12.46 12.91
C ALA A 24 -9.87 -11.50 12.46
N LEU A 25 -9.98 -10.21 12.82
CA LEU A 25 -8.99 -9.17 12.49
C LEU A 25 -7.66 -9.39 13.22
N ALA A 26 -7.70 -9.81 14.49
CA ALA A 26 -6.52 -10.16 15.27
C ALA A 26 -5.82 -11.38 14.68
N SER A 27 -6.59 -12.42 14.33
CA SER A 27 -6.04 -13.60 13.64
C SER A 27 -5.34 -13.18 12.36
N GLN A 28 -6.02 -12.45 11.46
CA GLN A 28 -5.42 -11.92 10.23
C GLN A 28 -4.13 -11.12 10.50
N SER A 29 -4.13 -10.28 11.53
CA SER A 29 -2.97 -9.47 11.91
C SER A 29 -1.74 -10.32 12.26
N VAL A 30 -1.93 -11.48 12.93
CA VAL A 30 -0.83 -12.42 13.23
C VAL A 30 -0.20 -12.98 11.94
N PHE A 31 -1.03 -13.38 10.96
CA PHE A 31 -0.54 -13.84 9.66
C PHE A 31 0.19 -12.72 8.92
N GLN A 32 -0.35 -11.50 8.96
CA GLN A 32 0.19 -10.32 8.28
C GLN A 32 1.57 -9.91 8.78
N LEU A 33 1.84 -10.05 10.09
CA LEU A 33 3.16 -9.78 10.69
C LEU A 33 4.23 -10.81 10.30
N GLY A 34 3.89 -11.81 9.50
CA GLY A 34 4.82 -12.83 9.02
C GLY A 34 5.18 -13.89 10.06
N LEU A 35 4.64 -13.81 11.29
CA LEU A 35 4.95 -14.74 12.38
C LEU A 35 4.66 -16.20 11.99
N LEU A 36 3.55 -16.45 11.28
CA LEU A 36 3.21 -17.80 10.83
C LEU A 36 4.12 -18.29 9.68
N LEU A 37 4.61 -17.39 8.83
CA LEU A 37 5.51 -17.75 7.72
C LEU A 37 6.88 -18.21 8.23
N VAL A 38 7.25 -17.82 9.45
CA VAL A 38 8.50 -18.22 10.10
C VAL A 38 8.39 -19.56 10.83
N LEU A 39 7.18 -20.01 11.18
CA LEU A 39 6.98 -21.25 11.94
C LEU A 39 7.60 -22.49 11.28
N PRO A 40 7.44 -22.75 9.97
CA PRO A 40 8.05 -23.94 9.35
C PRO A 40 9.57 -23.97 9.55
N MET A 41 10.23 -22.83 9.40
CA MET A 41 11.67 -22.71 9.57
C MET A 41 12.10 -22.92 11.03
N VAL A 42 11.37 -22.34 11.99
CA VAL A 42 11.66 -22.53 13.43
C VAL A 42 11.46 -23.98 13.84
N MET A 43 10.48 -24.66 13.26
CA MET A 43 10.26 -26.10 13.48
C MET A 43 11.37 -26.95 12.88
N GLU A 44 11.80 -26.65 11.64
CA GLU A 44 12.93 -27.32 10.98
C GLU A 44 14.21 -27.21 11.83
N VAL A 45 14.61 -25.98 12.18
CA VAL A 45 15.78 -25.74 13.04
C VAL A 45 15.60 -26.36 14.43
N GLY A 46 14.39 -26.33 14.98
CA GLY A 46 14.06 -26.92 16.27
C GLY A 46 14.26 -28.43 16.30
N LEU A 47 13.88 -29.11 15.22
CA LEU A 47 14.04 -30.55 15.04
C LEU A 47 15.50 -30.94 14.71
N GLU A 48 16.20 -30.15 13.91
CA GLU A 48 17.57 -30.46 13.48
C GLU A 48 18.64 -30.09 14.51
N LYS A 49 18.50 -28.93 15.17
CA LYS A 49 19.54 -28.30 16.01
C LYS A 49 19.08 -28.00 17.43
N GLY A 50 17.85 -28.37 17.78
CA GLY A 50 17.24 -28.17 19.10
C GLY A 50 16.51 -26.83 19.27
N PHE A 51 15.45 -26.84 20.09
CA PHE A 51 14.56 -25.69 20.31
C PHE A 51 15.23 -24.43 20.88
N ARG A 52 16.30 -24.57 21.67
CA ARG A 52 17.05 -23.41 22.19
C ARG A 52 17.77 -22.66 21.06
N THR A 53 18.41 -23.40 20.17
CA THR A 53 19.07 -22.85 18.97
C THR A 53 18.05 -22.18 18.06
N ALA A 54 16.91 -22.85 17.83
CA ALA A 54 15.82 -22.31 17.02
C ALA A 54 15.25 -21.00 17.57
N LEU A 55 15.09 -20.88 18.90
CA LEU A 55 14.65 -19.63 19.53
C LEU A 55 15.69 -18.51 19.33
N GLY A 56 16.99 -18.82 19.46
CA GLY A 56 18.06 -17.87 19.19
C GLY A 56 18.06 -17.39 17.74
N GLU A 57 18.00 -18.31 16.77
CA GLU A 57 17.92 -17.99 15.34
C GLU A 57 16.66 -17.18 15.01
N PHE A 58 15.52 -17.51 15.61
CA PHE A 58 14.28 -16.73 15.46
C PHE A 58 14.47 -15.26 15.88
N VAL A 59 15.08 -15.01 17.04
CA VAL A 59 15.36 -13.64 17.52
C VAL A 59 16.29 -12.91 16.54
N ILE A 60 17.35 -13.58 16.07
CA ILE A 60 18.27 -13.00 15.08
C ILE A 60 17.54 -12.65 13.78
N MET A 61 16.67 -13.52 13.27
CA MET A 61 15.85 -13.23 12.08
C MET A 61 14.96 -11.99 12.27
N GLN A 62 14.33 -11.85 13.45
CA GLN A 62 13.53 -10.66 13.73
C GLN A 62 14.37 -9.38 13.77
N LEU A 63 15.57 -9.43 14.34
CA LEU A 63 16.53 -8.32 14.33
C LEU A 63 17.01 -7.97 12.91
N GLN A 64 17.07 -8.95 12.01
CA GLN A 64 17.33 -8.77 10.58
C GLN A 64 16.10 -8.31 9.78
N LEU A 65 15.03 -7.89 10.48
CA LEU A 65 13.79 -7.37 9.89
C LEU A 65 13.02 -8.41 9.07
N ALA A 66 13.09 -9.69 9.44
CA ALA A 66 12.36 -10.76 8.75
C ALA A 66 10.85 -10.48 8.65
N SER A 67 10.20 -9.99 9.70
CA SER A 67 8.78 -9.61 9.63
C SER A 67 8.51 -8.53 8.58
N VAL A 68 9.36 -7.50 8.47
CA VAL A 68 9.23 -6.46 7.44
C VAL A 68 9.36 -7.06 6.05
N PHE A 69 10.37 -7.92 5.86
CA PHE A 69 10.60 -8.62 4.60
C PHE A 69 9.41 -9.50 4.20
N PHE A 70 8.89 -10.32 5.12
CA PHE A 70 7.78 -11.22 4.83
C PHE A 70 6.48 -10.48 4.55
N THR A 71 6.16 -9.43 5.33
CA THR A 71 5.01 -8.58 5.09
C THR A 71 5.08 -7.90 3.72
N PHE A 72 6.27 -7.44 3.31
CA PHE A 72 6.51 -6.90 1.98
C PHE A 72 6.41 -7.97 0.88
N GLN A 73 7.03 -9.13 1.07
CA GLN A 73 6.97 -10.24 0.10
C GLN A 73 5.54 -10.73 -0.11
N LEU A 74 4.74 -10.82 0.96
CA LEU A 74 3.33 -11.19 0.89
C LEU A 74 2.54 -10.16 0.05
N GLY A 75 2.80 -8.86 0.24
CA GLY A 75 2.20 -7.79 -0.58
C GLY A 75 2.48 -7.97 -2.08
N THR A 76 3.73 -8.30 -2.43
CA THR A 76 4.14 -8.62 -3.80
C THR A 76 3.37 -9.82 -4.35
N LYS A 77 3.37 -10.94 -3.61
CA LYS A 77 2.68 -12.18 -4.01
C LYS A 77 1.19 -11.93 -4.20
N THR A 78 0.51 -11.32 -3.24
CA THR A 78 -0.93 -11.05 -3.30
C THR A 78 -1.28 -10.15 -4.49
N HIS A 79 -0.49 -9.10 -4.76
CA HIS A 79 -0.76 -8.20 -5.89
C HIS A 79 -0.67 -8.91 -7.24
N TYR A 80 0.44 -9.61 -7.51
CA TYR A 80 0.65 -10.22 -8.83
C TYR A 80 -0.15 -11.51 -9.01
N TYR A 81 -0.39 -12.26 -7.94
CA TYR A 81 -1.29 -13.42 -7.97
C TYR A 81 -2.72 -12.98 -8.26
N GLY A 82 -3.23 -11.95 -7.56
CA GLY A 82 -4.54 -11.38 -7.82
C GLY A 82 -4.69 -10.83 -9.24
N ARG A 83 -3.66 -10.13 -9.74
CA ARG A 83 -3.63 -9.65 -11.14
C ARG A 83 -3.73 -10.79 -12.15
N THR A 84 -2.99 -11.88 -11.91
CA THR A 84 -3.03 -13.06 -12.78
C THR A 84 -4.40 -13.72 -12.76
N ILE A 85 -5.05 -13.83 -11.60
CA ILE A 85 -6.40 -14.40 -11.49
C ILE A 85 -7.43 -13.54 -12.22
N LEU A 86 -7.39 -12.22 -12.04
CA LEU A 86 -8.41 -11.33 -12.59
C LEU A 86 -8.23 -11.10 -14.09
N HIS A 87 -7.00 -10.82 -14.51
CA HIS A 87 -6.70 -10.32 -15.86
C HIS A 87 -5.89 -11.28 -16.72
N GLY A 88 -5.32 -12.33 -16.11
CA GLY A 88 -4.32 -13.15 -16.76
C GLY A 88 -3.00 -12.38 -16.99
N GLY A 89 -2.11 -13.01 -17.76
CA GLY A 89 -0.84 -12.40 -18.15
C GLY A 89 0.25 -12.54 -17.10
N ALA A 90 1.04 -13.63 -17.20
CA ALA A 90 2.30 -13.74 -16.49
C ALA A 90 3.39 -12.99 -17.26
N LYS A 91 4.20 -12.20 -16.56
CA LYS A 91 5.39 -11.55 -17.12
C LYS A 91 6.62 -12.09 -16.41
N TYR A 92 7.52 -12.71 -17.17
CA TYR A 92 8.81 -13.09 -16.63
C TYR A 92 9.61 -11.82 -16.29
N ARG A 93 10.15 -11.79 -15.08
CA ARG A 93 11.10 -10.78 -14.64
C ARG A 93 12.42 -11.49 -14.31
N PRO A 94 13.50 -11.21 -15.05
CA PRO A 94 14.78 -11.82 -14.76
C PRO A 94 15.25 -11.34 -13.38
N THR A 95 15.63 -12.27 -12.52
CA THR A 95 16.16 -11.98 -11.17
C THR A 95 17.66 -11.73 -11.17
N GLY A 96 18.31 -11.81 -12.34
CA GLY A 96 19.77 -11.78 -12.48
C GLY A 96 20.45 -13.01 -11.87
N ARG A 97 21.67 -13.31 -12.33
CA ARG A 97 22.64 -14.18 -11.64
C ARG A 97 23.91 -13.35 -11.52
N GLY A 98 24.18 -12.79 -10.33
CA GLY A 98 25.28 -11.84 -10.11
C GLY A 98 25.50 -11.55 -8.62
N PHE A 99 26.53 -10.75 -8.31
CA PHE A 99 26.88 -10.37 -6.93
C PHE A 99 25.71 -9.66 -6.23
N VAL A 100 25.41 -10.11 -5.01
CA VAL A 100 24.14 -9.95 -4.27
C VAL A 100 23.90 -8.54 -3.71
N VAL A 101 24.72 -7.55 -4.08
CA VAL A 101 24.58 -6.15 -3.63
C VAL A 101 24.37 -5.26 -4.86
N TYR A 102 23.16 -5.34 -5.45
CA TYR A 102 22.76 -4.45 -6.53
C TYR A 102 22.02 -3.23 -5.96
N HIS A 103 22.45 -2.04 -6.34
CA HIS A 103 21.77 -0.79 -6.00
C HIS A 103 20.59 -0.58 -6.96
N ALA A 104 19.36 -0.66 -6.44
CA ALA A 104 18.17 -0.35 -7.21
C ALA A 104 17.92 1.17 -7.20
N LYS A 105 17.85 1.79 -8.38
CA LYS A 105 17.61 3.24 -8.50
C LYS A 105 16.20 3.61 -8.06
N PHE A 106 15.96 4.86 -7.66
CA PHE A 106 14.61 5.34 -7.33
C PHE A 106 13.56 5.12 -8.43
N ALA A 107 13.89 5.36 -9.69
CA ALA A 107 12.98 5.11 -10.82
C ALA A 107 12.66 3.62 -10.98
N GLU A 108 13.62 2.73 -10.75
CA GLU A 108 13.40 1.29 -10.79
C GLU A 108 12.50 0.84 -9.63
N ASN A 109 12.84 1.24 -8.40
CA ASN A 109 12.05 0.95 -7.20
C ASN A 109 10.59 1.42 -7.35
N TYR A 110 10.38 2.64 -7.87
CA TYR A 110 9.05 3.16 -8.14
C TYR A 110 8.30 2.29 -9.15
N ARG A 111 8.92 1.92 -10.26
CA ARG A 111 8.27 1.13 -11.31
C ARG A 111 7.94 -0.30 -10.87
N MET A 112 8.76 -0.88 -10.00
CA MET A 112 8.51 -2.21 -9.44
C MET A 112 7.41 -2.22 -8.38
N TYR A 113 7.40 -1.22 -7.48
CA TYR A 113 6.60 -1.29 -6.25
C TYR A 113 5.45 -0.27 -6.17
N SER A 114 5.28 0.62 -7.14
CA SER A 114 4.22 1.65 -7.11
C SER A 114 2.83 1.06 -6.96
N ARG A 115 2.41 0.13 -7.85
CA ARG A 115 1.06 -0.46 -7.82
C ARG A 115 0.88 -1.56 -6.79
N SER A 116 1.95 -2.30 -6.48
CA SER A 116 1.91 -3.42 -5.56
C SER A 116 1.94 -2.96 -4.10
N HIS A 117 2.69 -1.90 -3.79
CA HIS A 117 2.94 -1.43 -2.42
C HIS A 117 2.65 0.06 -2.24
N PHE A 118 3.33 0.97 -2.94
CA PHE A 118 3.32 2.40 -2.56
C PHE A 118 1.93 3.03 -2.61
N VAL A 119 1.17 2.81 -3.68
CA VAL A 119 -0.19 3.35 -3.80
C VAL A 119 -1.08 2.77 -2.71
N LYS A 120 -1.05 1.45 -2.50
CA LYS A 120 -1.89 0.80 -1.48
C LYS A 120 -1.48 1.19 -0.05
N GLY A 121 -0.18 1.33 0.20
CA GLY A 121 0.38 1.76 1.47
C GLY A 121 -0.01 3.19 1.79
N LEU A 122 0.02 4.10 0.81
CA LEU A 122 -0.47 5.47 0.97
C LEU A 122 -1.98 5.52 1.17
N GLU A 123 -2.77 4.73 0.43
CA GLU A 123 -4.21 4.61 0.65
C GLU A 123 -4.53 4.20 2.10
N LEU A 124 -3.87 3.14 2.60
CA LEU A 124 -4.02 2.67 3.97
C LEU A 124 -3.51 3.67 5.01
N LEU A 125 -2.40 4.37 4.74
CA LEU A 125 -1.86 5.41 5.61
C LEU A 125 -2.87 6.54 5.80
N ILE A 126 -3.46 7.03 4.71
CA ILE A 126 -4.46 8.10 4.77
C ILE A 126 -5.67 7.64 5.58
N LEU A 127 -6.16 6.43 5.35
CA LEU A 127 -7.28 5.86 6.11
C LEU A 127 -6.93 5.71 7.60
N LEU A 128 -5.72 5.27 7.94
CA LEU A 128 -5.23 5.17 9.32
C LEU A 128 -5.14 6.54 10.00
N VAL A 129 -4.65 7.56 9.29
CA VAL A 129 -4.56 8.93 9.82
C VAL A 129 -5.96 9.52 10.04
N VAL A 130 -6.88 9.35 9.10
CA VAL A 130 -8.28 9.77 9.24
C VAL A 130 -8.93 9.04 10.42
N TYR A 131 -8.68 7.75 10.55
CA TYR A 131 -9.19 6.95 11.66
C TYR A 131 -8.59 7.37 13.01
N LEU A 132 -7.30 7.72 13.07
CA LEU A 132 -6.66 8.25 14.27
C LEU A 132 -7.24 9.62 14.66
N ALA A 133 -7.51 10.49 13.69
CA ALA A 133 -8.02 11.83 13.92
C ALA A 133 -9.48 11.86 14.38
N TYR A 134 -10.35 11.01 13.78
CA TYR A 134 -11.80 11.07 13.98
C TYR A 134 -12.41 9.81 14.63
N GLY A 135 -11.64 8.74 14.82
CA GLY A 135 -12.12 7.51 15.45
C GLY A 135 -12.26 7.65 16.96
N SER A 136 -13.48 7.88 17.44
CA SER A 136 -13.79 8.05 18.86
C SER A 136 -14.25 6.78 19.58
N SER A 137 -14.79 5.79 18.85
CA SER A 137 -15.70 4.80 19.46
C SER A 137 -15.08 3.50 19.96
N TYR A 138 -13.78 3.22 19.70
CA TYR A 138 -13.23 1.87 19.94
C TYR A 138 -11.79 1.82 20.45
N ARG A 139 -11.37 2.75 21.31
CA ARG A 139 -9.98 2.83 21.79
C ARG A 139 -9.65 1.97 23.03
N SER A 140 -10.59 1.22 23.59
CA SER A 140 -10.44 0.62 24.93
C SER A 140 -10.06 -0.88 24.95
N SER A 141 -9.93 -1.55 23.80
CA SER A 141 -9.60 -2.98 23.73
C SER A 141 -8.12 -3.22 23.40
N ASN A 142 -7.47 -4.18 24.07
CA ASN A 142 -6.09 -4.59 23.76
C ASN A 142 -5.97 -5.20 22.36
N LEU A 143 -7.00 -5.93 21.90
CA LEU A 143 -7.04 -6.50 20.55
C LEU A 143 -7.10 -5.40 19.49
N TYR A 144 -7.85 -4.34 19.75
CA TYR A 144 -7.89 -3.17 18.89
C TYR A 144 -6.51 -2.50 18.74
N LEU A 145 -5.78 -2.32 19.85
CA LEU A 145 -4.43 -1.75 19.79
C LEU A 145 -3.49 -2.63 18.96
N PHE A 146 -3.57 -3.95 19.14
CA PHE A 146 -2.79 -4.90 18.36
C PHE A 146 -3.10 -4.84 16.86
N VAL A 147 -4.39 -4.84 16.47
CA VAL A 147 -4.81 -4.72 15.06
C VAL A 147 -4.38 -3.38 14.48
N THR A 148 -4.53 -2.28 15.22
CA THR A 148 -4.11 -0.96 14.73
C THR A 148 -2.60 -0.90 14.50
N PHE A 149 -1.82 -1.43 15.46
CA PHE A 149 -0.38 -1.55 15.34
C PHE A 149 0.04 -2.41 14.14
N SER A 150 -0.64 -3.54 13.91
CA SER A 150 -0.31 -4.44 12.79
C SER A 150 -0.52 -3.76 11.42
N ILE A 151 -1.54 -2.91 11.28
CA ILE A 151 -1.79 -2.15 10.04
C ILE A 151 -0.75 -1.03 9.88
N TRP A 152 -0.37 -0.34 10.96
CA TRP A 152 0.76 0.62 10.92
C TRP A 152 2.05 -0.06 10.49
N PHE A 153 2.34 -1.24 11.04
CA PHE A 153 3.50 -2.04 10.66
C PHE A 153 3.45 -2.48 9.19
N LEU A 154 2.28 -2.88 8.68
CA LEU A 154 2.07 -3.20 7.27
C LEU A 154 2.38 -2.00 6.37
N VAL A 155 1.82 -0.83 6.69
CA VAL A 155 2.04 0.41 5.94
C VAL A 155 3.51 0.79 5.94
N ALA A 156 4.17 0.76 7.10
CA ALA A 156 5.59 1.03 7.21
C ALA A 156 6.41 0.03 6.36
N SER A 157 6.09 -1.26 6.44
CA SER A 157 6.77 -2.29 5.67
C SER A 157 6.60 -2.08 4.16
N TRP A 158 5.39 -1.76 3.69
CA TRP A 158 5.12 -1.53 2.26
C TRP A 158 5.79 -0.28 1.72
N LEU A 159 5.89 0.80 2.51
CA LEU A 159 6.50 2.06 2.07
C LEU A 159 8.02 2.05 2.17
N PHE A 160 8.59 1.41 3.20
CA PHE A 160 10.01 1.57 3.52
C PHE A 160 10.89 0.33 3.21
N ALA A 161 10.33 -0.88 3.10
CA ALA A 161 11.14 -2.07 2.84
C ALA A 161 12.02 -1.98 1.57
N PRO A 162 11.56 -1.43 0.42
CA PRO A 162 12.40 -1.29 -0.77
C PRO A 162 13.65 -0.43 -0.57
N PHE A 163 13.64 0.45 0.43
CA PHE A 163 14.75 1.34 0.75
C PHE A 163 15.63 0.73 1.85
N ILE A 164 15.02 0.17 2.89
CA ILE A 164 15.73 -0.50 3.99
C ILE A 164 16.59 -1.66 3.48
N PHE A 165 16.06 -2.48 2.56
CA PHE A 165 16.79 -3.58 1.94
C PHE A 165 17.65 -3.15 0.73
N ASN A 166 17.76 -1.85 0.48
CA ASN A 166 18.66 -1.24 -0.51
C ASN A 166 19.50 -0.14 0.17
N PRO A 167 20.37 -0.46 1.13
CA PRO A 167 21.02 0.53 1.99
C PRO A 167 21.85 1.56 1.23
N SER A 168 22.36 1.20 0.05
CA SER A 168 23.10 2.10 -0.84
C SER A 168 22.29 3.32 -1.31
N CYS A 169 20.95 3.28 -1.23
CA CYS A 169 20.10 4.42 -1.58
C CYS A 169 20.16 5.57 -0.56
N PHE A 170 20.74 5.34 0.62
CA PHE A 170 20.95 6.36 1.66
C PHE A 170 22.35 7.02 1.58
N GLU A 171 23.20 6.55 0.68
CA GLU A 171 24.48 7.21 0.40
C GLU A 171 24.21 8.52 -0.35
N TRP A 172 24.63 9.66 0.21
CA TRP A 172 24.27 10.99 -0.30
C TRP A 172 24.48 11.16 -1.80
N GLN A 173 25.65 10.74 -2.32
CA GLN A 173 25.97 10.85 -3.73
C GLN A 173 24.97 10.07 -4.60
N LYS A 174 24.68 8.81 -4.24
CA LYS A 174 23.70 7.97 -4.93
C LYS A 174 22.29 8.53 -4.81
N THR A 175 21.90 9.03 -3.64
CA THR A 175 20.59 9.66 -3.44
C THR A 175 20.39 10.83 -4.40
N VAL A 176 21.39 11.69 -4.57
CA VAL A 176 21.33 12.85 -5.48
C VAL A 176 21.27 12.40 -6.94
N ASP A 177 22.09 11.42 -7.32
CA ASP A 177 22.12 10.87 -8.67
C ASP A 177 20.80 10.19 -9.03
N ASP A 178 20.26 9.35 -8.14
CA ASP A 178 18.97 8.67 -8.29
C ASP A 178 17.80 9.64 -8.34
N TRP A 179 17.83 10.69 -7.52
CA TRP A 179 16.81 11.74 -7.55
C TRP A 179 16.81 12.49 -8.88
N THR A 180 17.99 12.76 -9.41
CA THR A 180 18.16 13.42 -10.72
C THR A 180 17.68 12.50 -11.84
N ASP A 181 18.03 11.21 -11.81
CA ASP A 181 17.57 10.19 -12.75
C ASP A 181 16.04 10.03 -12.71
N TRP A 182 15.45 9.91 -11.51
CA TRP A 182 14.02 9.83 -11.31
C TRP A 182 13.28 11.06 -11.83
N ARG A 183 13.82 12.27 -11.58
CA ARG A 183 13.24 13.52 -12.08
C ARG A 183 13.27 13.57 -13.61
N LYS A 184 14.36 13.15 -14.24
CA LYS A 184 14.46 13.04 -15.71
C LYS A 184 13.43 12.05 -16.26
N TRP A 185 13.32 10.87 -15.64
CA TRP A 185 12.34 9.85 -16.02
C TRP A 185 10.88 10.33 -15.91
N MET A 186 10.55 11.06 -14.85
CA MET A 186 9.22 11.68 -14.64
C MET A 186 8.92 12.81 -15.64
N GLY A 187 9.94 13.60 -16.02
CA GLY A 187 9.80 14.73 -16.93
C GLY A 187 9.71 14.33 -18.41
N ASN A 188 10.20 13.15 -18.77
CA ASN A 188 10.21 12.66 -20.15
C ASN A 188 8.81 12.22 -20.60
N ARG A 189 8.14 13.07 -21.40
CA ARG A 189 6.87 12.72 -22.05
C ARG A 189 7.13 11.61 -23.07
N GLY A 190 6.28 10.59 -23.08
CA GLY A 190 6.42 9.40 -23.91
C GLY A 190 6.65 9.72 -25.39
N GLY A 191 7.23 8.77 -26.13
CA GLY A 191 7.43 8.83 -27.57
C GLY A 191 7.31 7.43 -28.19
N ILE A 192 7.11 7.36 -29.51
CA ILE A 192 7.00 6.07 -30.22
C ILE A 192 8.30 5.28 -30.01
N GLY A 193 8.20 4.09 -29.43
CA GLY A 193 9.34 3.18 -29.22
C GLY A 193 10.20 3.44 -27.98
N MET A 194 9.85 4.41 -27.11
CA MET A 194 10.62 4.62 -25.88
C MET A 194 10.39 3.52 -24.85
N SER A 195 11.46 3.16 -24.13
CA SER A 195 11.38 2.09 -23.14
C SER A 195 10.74 2.55 -21.81
N VAL A 196 10.25 1.58 -21.06
CA VAL A 196 9.70 1.74 -19.69
C VAL A 196 10.74 2.35 -18.74
N ASP A 197 12.04 2.18 -19.02
CA ASP A 197 13.17 2.71 -18.24
C ASP A 197 13.44 4.19 -18.52
N GLN A 198 12.96 4.73 -19.64
CA GLN A 198 13.27 6.09 -20.09
C GLN A 198 12.15 7.09 -19.83
N SER A 199 10.91 6.64 -19.68
CA SER A 199 9.76 7.53 -19.48
C SER A 199 8.70 6.96 -18.54
N TRP A 200 8.22 7.83 -17.65
CA TRP A 200 7.08 7.57 -16.80
C TRP A 200 5.81 7.23 -17.58
N GLU A 201 5.57 7.89 -18.71
CA GLU A 201 4.38 7.66 -19.53
C GLU A 201 4.41 6.27 -20.19
N ALA A 202 5.57 5.89 -20.76
CA ALA A 202 5.77 4.57 -21.32
C ALA A 202 5.56 3.47 -20.26
N TRP A 203 6.07 3.69 -19.04
CA TRP A 203 5.80 2.80 -17.92
C TRP A 203 4.33 2.74 -17.54
N TRP A 204 3.65 3.88 -17.42
CA TRP A 204 2.24 3.93 -17.05
C TRP A 204 1.35 3.18 -18.05
N ILE A 205 1.60 3.37 -19.36
CA ILE A 205 0.89 2.66 -20.43
C ILE A 205 1.15 1.15 -20.33
N SER A 206 2.40 0.73 -20.14
CA SER A 206 2.75 -0.69 -19.99
C SER A 206 2.13 -1.29 -18.72
N GLU A 207 2.11 -0.54 -17.62
CA GLU A 207 1.57 -1.01 -16.35
C GLU A 207 0.05 -1.26 -16.48
N GLN A 208 -0.66 -0.42 -17.24
CA GLN A 208 -2.11 -0.54 -17.48
C GLN A 208 -2.50 -1.47 -18.62
N GLU A 209 -1.55 -2.09 -19.31
CA GLU A 209 -1.80 -2.95 -20.46
C GLU A 209 -2.74 -4.13 -20.14
N HIS A 210 -2.64 -4.66 -18.92
CA HIS A 210 -3.50 -5.75 -18.45
C HIS A 210 -4.99 -5.39 -18.46
N LEU A 211 -5.35 -4.14 -18.14
CA LEU A 211 -6.73 -3.67 -18.16
C LEU A 211 -7.28 -3.59 -19.58
N ARG A 212 -6.43 -3.29 -20.56
CA ARG A 212 -6.83 -3.23 -21.99
C ARG A 212 -7.15 -4.61 -22.55
N LYS A 213 -6.53 -5.65 -22.00
CA LYS A 213 -6.69 -7.06 -22.41
C LYS A 213 -7.66 -7.82 -21.48
N ALA A 214 -8.24 -7.14 -20.50
CA ALA A 214 -9.09 -7.75 -19.50
C ALA A 214 -10.44 -8.23 -20.08
N SER A 215 -10.96 -9.32 -19.53
CA SER A 215 -12.32 -9.78 -19.85
C SER A 215 -13.37 -8.83 -19.27
N ILE A 216 -14.59 -8.84 -19.81
CA ILE A 216 -15.71 -8.03 -19.29
C ILE A 216 -15.97 -8.33 -17.80
N ARG A 217 -15.85 -9.60 -17.39
CA ARG A 217 -16.01 -10.00 -15.97
C ARG A 217 -14.95 -9.37 -15.08
N ALA A 218 -13.69 -9.38 -15.53
CA ALA A 218 -12.58 -8.76 -14.82
C ALA A 218 -12.75 -7.24 -14.72
N LEU A 219 -13.20 -6.59 -15.80
CA LEU A 219 -13.49 -5.17 -15.82
C LEU A 219 -14.63 -4.80 -14.85
N LEU A 220 -15.71 -5.59 -14.83
CA LEU A 220 -16.81 -5.39 -13.87
C LEU A 220 -16.31 -5.52 -12.42
N LEU A 221 -15.47 -6.52 -12.14
CA LEU A 221 -14.86 -6.68 -10.81
C LEU A 221 -13.96 -5.49 -10.46
N GLU A 222 -13.16 -4.96 -11.39
CA GLU A 222 -12.36 -3.75 -11.16
C GLU A 222 -13.23 -2.52 -10.89
N ILE A 223 -14.35 -2.35 -11.58
CA ILE A 223 -15.32 -1.29 -11.30
C ILE A 223 -15.88 -1.45 -9.88
N ILE A 224 -16.36 -2.65 -9.53
CA ILE A 224 -16.89 -2.94 -8.19
C ILE A 224 -15.83 -2.68 -7.11
N LEU A 225 -14.60 -3.14 -7.32
CA LEU A 225 -13.49 -2.90 -6.40
C LEU A 225 -13.13 -1.41 -6.31
N SER A 226 -13.29 -0.64 -7.39
CA SER A 226 -13.04 0.80 -7.41
C SER A 226 -14.16 1.60 -6.71
N LEU A 227 -15.39 1.09 -6.68
CA LEU A 227 -16.49 1.70 -5.92
C LEU A 227 -16.21 1.76 -4.41
N ARG A 228 -15.23 1.00 -3.90
CA ARG A 228 -14.79 1.07 -2.50
C ARG A 228 -14.44 2.50 -2.05
N PHE A 229 -13.91 3.34 -2.95
CA PHE A 229 -13.58 4.72 -2.62
C PHE A 229 -14.82 5.57 -2.33
N LEU A 230 -15.97 5.26 -2.95
CA LEU A 230 -17.25 5.90 -2.62
C LEU A 230 -17.73 5.47 -1.24
N ILE A 231 -17.53 4.20 -0.88
CA ILE A 231 -17.84 3.69 0.46
C ILE A 231 -16.98 4.40 1.51
N TYR A 232 -15.69 4.58 1.26
CA TYR A 232 -14.80 5.34 2.15
C TYR A 232 -15.25 6.79 2.30
N GLN A 233 -15.55 7.47 1.19
CA GLN A 233 -16.05 8.85 1.21
C GLN A 233 -17.36 8.97 1.99
N TYR A 234 -18.31 8.06 1.75
CA TYR A 234 -19.56 7.98 2.50
C TYR A 234 -19.31 7.77 3.99
N GLY A 235 -18.45 6.82 4.35
CA GLY A 235 -18.10 6.55 5.75
C GLY A 235 -17.50 7.77 6.45
N ILE A 236 -16.57 8.46 5.78
CA ILE A 236 -15.92 9.67 6.29
C ILE A 236 -16.94 10.80 6.51
N VAL A 237 -17.78 11.11 5.52
CA VAL A 237 -18.75 12.21 5.62
C VAL A 237 -19.86 11.89 6.62
N TYR A 238 -20.38 10.66 6.60
CA TYR A 238 -21.54 10.26 7.38
C TYR A 238 -21.19 9.98 8.86
N HIS A 239 -20.10 9.25 9.13
CA HIS A 239 -19.76 8.83 10.49
C HIS A 239 -18.81 9.78 11.22
N LEU A 240 -17.92 10.49 10.52
CA LEU A 240 -16.92 11.35 11.18
C LEU A 240 -17.43 12.78 11.45
N ASN A 241 -18.70 13.07 11.16
CA ASN A 241 -19.38 14.35 11.44
C ASN A 241 -18.64 15.61 10.94
N ILE A 242 -17.82 15.48 9.90
CA ILE A 242 -16.94 16.54 9.39
C ILE A 242 -17.76 17.72 8.85
N ALA A 243 -18.92 17.46 8.25
CA ALA A 243 -19.80 18.47 7.64
C ALA A 243 -20.90 19.00 8.59
N ARG A 244 -20.66 19.06 9.91
CA ARG A 244 -21.65 19.52 10.91
C ARG A 244 -23.04 18.88 10.73
N ARG A 245 -23.06 17.55 10.56
CA ARG A 245 -24.25 16.71 10.28
C ARG A 245 -24.99 16.97 8.96
N SER A 246 -24.50 17.86 8.07
CA SER A 246 -25.06 17.98 6.72
C SER A 246 -24.74 16.72 5.92
N LYS A 247 -25.79 15.98 5.55
CA LYS A 247 -25.70 14.75 4.73
C LYS A 247 -26.12 14.99 3.28
N SER A 248 -26.18 16.26 2.87
CA SER A 248 -26.62 16.62 1.52
C SER A 248 -25.66 16.09 0.46
N ILE A 249 -26.21 15.73 -0.71
CA ILE A 249 -25.42 15.32 -1.89
C ILE A 249 -24.41 16.40 -2.31
N LEU A 250 -24.70 17.66 -1.99
CA LEU A 250 -23.85 18.82 -2.24
C LEU A 250 -22.48 18.72 -1.55
N VAL A 251 -22.41 18.16 -0.33
CA VAL A 251 -21.12 17.99 0.38
C VAL A 251 -20.20 17.07 -0.41
N TYR A 252 -20.76 15.98 -0.96
CA TYR A 252 -20.01 15.05 -1.79
C TYR A 252 -19.55 15.74 -3.08
N ALA A 253 -20.46 16.37 -3.83
CA ALA A 253 -20.12 17.07 -5.07
C ALA A 253 -19.03 18.14 -4.87
N LEU A 254 -19.12 18.92 -3.79
CA LEU A 254 -18.13 19.95 -3.48
C LEU A 254 -16.77 19.35 -3.10
N SER A 255 -16.73 18.21 -2.39
CA SER A 255 -15.48 17.51 -2.10
C SER A 255 -14.77 16.99 -3.36
N TRP A 256 -15.53 16.52 -4.36
CA TRP A 256 -14.99 16.14 -5.67
C TRP A 256 -14.45 17.34 -6.44
N LEU A 257 -15.13 18.48 -6.39
CA LEU A 257 -14.67 19.73 -7.01
C LEU A 257 -13.35 20.19 -6.38
N VAL A 258 -13.25 20.20 -5.05
CA VAL A 258 -12.01 20.54 -4.33
C VAL A 258 -10.88 19.57 -4.71
N MET A 259 -11.16 18.26 -4.77
CA MET A 259 -10.16 17.28 -5.19
C MET A 259 -9.66 17.54 -6.62
N LEU A 260 -10.57 17.84 -7.56
CA LEU A 260 -10.21 18.18 -8.93
C LEU A 260 -9.37 19.45 -9.01
N LEU A 261 -9.74 20.50 -8.25
CA LEU A 261 -8.98 21.74 -8.18
C LEU A 261 -7.57 21.51 -7.64
N VAL A 262 -7.42 20.73 -6.57
CA VAL A 262 -6.10 20.36 -6.02
C VAL A 262 -5.27 19.63 -7.05
N LEU A 263 -5.85 18.66 -7.78
CA LEU A 263 -5.14 17.93 -8.84
C LEU A 263 -4.69 18.84 -9.98
N VAL A 264 -5.52 19.81 -10.39
CA VAL A 264 -5.15 20.79 -11.42
C VAL A 264 -4.01 21.69 -10.94
N VAL A 265 -4.08 22.20 -9.70
CA VAL A 265 -3.02 23.03 -9.12
C VAL A 265 -1.71 22.26 -9.01
N LEU A 266 -1.76 21.01 -8.54
CA LEU A 266 -0.57 20.15 -8.47
C LEU A 266 0.01 19.88 -9.86
N LYS A 267 -0.84 19.58 -10.85
CA LYS A 267 -0.41 19.38 -12.24
C LYS A 267 0.30 20.62 -12.80
N VAL A 268 -0.29 21.81 -12.62
CA VAL A 268 0.31 23.07 -13.07
C VAL A 268 1.64 23.34 -12.37
N ARG A 269 1.71 23.19 -11.04
CA ARG A 269 2.96 23.36 -10.29
C ARG A 269 4.05 22.39 -10.74
N LEU A 270 3.71 21.11 -10.93
CA LEU A 270 4.66 20.12 -11.43
C LEU A 270 5.15 20.49 -12.83
N GLN A 271 4.25 20.89 -13.72
CA GLN A 271 4.62 21.30 -15.08
C GLN A 271 5.55 22.52 -15.09
N ILE A 272 5.34 23.50 -14.21
CA ILE A 272 6.25 24.64 -14.03
C ILE A 272 7.61 24.17 -13.50
N SER A 273 7.62 23.30 -12.47
CA SER A 273 8.87 22.80 -11.88
C SER A 273 9.70 21.98 -12.88
N PHE A 274 9.06 21.18 -13.73
CA PHE A 274 9.75 20.41 -14.78
C PHE A 274 10.15 21.30 -15.97
N GLY A 275 9.32 22.27 -16.37
CA GLY A 275 9.62 23.19 -17.46
C GLY A 275 10.76 24.18 -17.16
N LEU A 276 10.88 24.63 -15.92
CA LEU A 276 12.03 25.43 -15.47
C LEU A 276 13.31 24.59 -15.45
N ALA A 277 13.25 23.32 -15.06
CA ALA A 277 14.44 22.46 -15.03
C ALA A 277 15.02 22.17 -16.42
N THR A 278 14.21 22.20 -17.49
CA THR A 278 14.67 22.05 -18.88
C THR A 278 15.25 23.32 -19.49
N SER A 279 15.09 24.50 -18.88
CA SER A 279 15.70 25.75 -19.37
C SER A 279 17.08 26.05 -18.77
N TYR A 280 17.52 25.25 -17.79
CA TYR A 280 18.82 25.40 -17.09
C TYR A 280 19.77 24.20 -17.33
N ALA A 281 19.47 23.34 -18.29
CA ALA A 281 20.33 22.25 -18.76
C ALA A 281 20.64 22.47 -20.25
#